data_AF-A0A7V4FZS0-F1
#
_entry.id   AF-A0A7V4FZS0-F1
#
_cell.length_a   1.000
_cell.length_b   1.000
_cell.length_c   1.000
_cell.angle_alpha   90.00
_cell.angle_beta   90.00
_cell.angle_gamma   90.00
#
_symmetry.space_group_name_H-M   'P 1'
#
loop_
_entity.id
_entity.type
_entity.pdbx_description
1 polymer ?
#
loop_
_entity_poly.entity_id
_entity_poly.type
_entity_poly.pdbx_seq_one_letter_code
_entity_poly.pdbx_strand_id
1 'polypeptide(L)'
;MEARARLLAMLRRQAVDRVPLLGGWVLGDAQHQALVGCTPEEYWRDPLHYVIEAHRALGVDGIPIAFNLVTLLSFAASGFAAFLLVRYLTRDTGAALVAGVILEALPFRVWNITRWHVSCLELLALLLYFFLRLAREGSRRMVIGFAVTASVLAYLSPNYTADMALALALLFPLMLITDRGKII
;
A
#
# COMPACT_ATOMS: atom_id res chain seq x y z
N MET A 1 17.44 -27.37 -0.67
CA MET A 1 16.53 -27.15 -1.82
C MET A 1 16.65 -25.71 -2.34
N GLU A 2 16.30 -25.43 -3.60
CA GLU A 2 16.19 -24.06 -4.12
C GLU A 2 14.87 -23.37 -3.70
N ALA A 3 14.80 -22.03 -3.73
CA ALA A 3 13.63 -21.26 -3.27
C ALA A 3 12.33 -21.61 -4.02
N ARG A 4 12.39 -21.72 -5.36
CA ARG A 4 11.25 -22.13 -6.19
C ARG A 4 10.85 -23.57 -5.94
N ALA A 5 11.81 -24.47 -5.77
CA ALA A 5 11.55 -25.87 -5.47
C ALA A 5 10.87 -26.05 -4.10
N ARG A 6 11.26 -25.25 -3.10
CA ARG A 6 10.59 -25.22 -1.78
C ARG A 6 9.14 -24.74 -1.86
N LEU A 7 8.87 -23.67 -2.60
CA LEU A 7 7.49 -23.18 -2.79
C LEU A 7 6.61 -24.23 -3.45
N LEU A 8 7.11 -24.90 -4.49
CA LEU A 8 6.36 -25.95 -5.19
C LEU A 8 6.18 -27.21 -4.34
N ALA A 9 7.17 -27.58 -3.53
CA ALA A 9 7.07 -28.69 -2.59
C ALA A 9 6.03 -28.40 -1.49
N MET A 10 6.02 -27.18 -0.94
CA MET A 10 5.03 -26.75 0.06
C MET A 10 3.61 -26.72 -0.52
N LEU A 11 3.41 -26.20 -1.74
CA LEU A 11 2.13 -26.25 -2.45
C LEU A 11 1.63 -27.69 -2.70
N ARG A 12 2.56 -28.65 -2.76
CA ARG A 12 2.30 -30.10 -2.91
C ARG A 12 2.27 -30.85 -1.58
N ARG A 13 2.29 -30.15 -0.44
CA ARG A 13 2.29 -30.73 0.92
C ARG A 13 3.46 -31.69 1.18
N GLN A 14 4.63 -31.37 0.64
CA GLN A 14 5.87 -32.13 0.85
C GLN A 14 6.76 -31.43 1.89
N ALA A 15 7.54 -32.21 2.64
CA ALA A 15 8.49 -31.69 3.62
C ALA A 15 9.57 -30.82 2.93
N VAL A 16 9.95 -29.71 3.57
CA VAL A 16 10.96 -28.77 3.07
C VAL A 16 12.05 -28.53 4.11
N ASP A 17 13.27 -28.26 3.65
CA ASP A 17 14.44 -28.00 4.50
C ASP A 17 14.36 -26.67 5.28
N ARG A 18 13.54 -25.73 4.81
CA ARG A 18 13.12 -24.52 5.53
C ARG A 18 11.89 -23.91 4.85
N VAL A 19 11.03 -23.24 5.61
CA VAL A 19 9.77 -22.68 5.09
C VAL A 19 10.05 -21.44 4.22
N PRO A 20 9.48 -21.37 3.00
CA PRO A 20 9.57 -20.19 2.17
C PRO A 20 8.71 -19.05 2.75
N LEU A 21 9.33 -17.90 3.02
CA LEU A 21 8.62 -16.69 3.45
C LEU A 21 7.94 -16.03 2.25
N LEU A 22 6.62 -15.86 2.35
CA LEU A 22 5.84 -15.04 1.42
C LEU A 22 5.33 -13.81 2.18
N GLY A 23 5.97 -12.67 1.94
CA GLY A 23 5.49 -11.38 2.46
C GLY A 23 5.72 -11.13 3.96
N GLY A 24 6.69 -11.80 4.58
CA GLY A 24 7.13 -11.45 5.95
C GLY A 24 6.28 -12.02 7.09
N TRP A 25 5.42 -13.00 6.83
CA TRP A 25 4.60 -13.64 7.85
C TRP A 25 5.17 -15.00 8.26
N VAL A 26 5.06 -15.34 9.54
CA VAL A 26 5.19 -16.72 10.04
C VAL A 26 3.93 -17.47 9.60
N LEU A 27 3.95 -17.96 8.36
CA LEU A 27 2.90 -18.81 7.79
C LEU A 27 3.42 -20.24 7.73
N GLY A 28 3.50 -20.88 8.89
CA GLY A 28 3.78 -22.30 8.96
C GLY A 28 3.36 -22.86 10.30
N ASP A 29 2.53 -23.90 10.24
CA ASP A 29 2.15 -24.73 11.37
C ASP A 29 3.39 -25.23 12.14
N ALA A 30 4.45 -25.63 11.44
CA ALA A 30 5.71 -26.05 12.04
C ALA A 30 6.40 -24.94 12.88
N GLN A 31 6.24 -23.67 12.54
CA GLN A 31 6.81 -22.56 13.29
C GLN A 31 5.98 -22.22 14.52
N HIS A 32 4.66 -22.25 14.42
CA HIS A 32 3.80 -22.12 15.60
C HIS A 32 4.07 -23.27 16.57
N GLN A 33 4.21 -24.49 16.04
CA GLN A 33 4.62 -25.68 16.80
C GLN A 33 5.98 -25.48 17.48
N ALA A 34 6.99 -24.99 16.76
CA ALA A 34 8.32 -24.76 17.33
C ALA A 34 8.34 -23.61 18.36
N LEU A 35 7.54 -22.56 18.15
CA LEU A 35 7.45 -21.40 19.06
C LEU A 35 6.76 -21.74 20.37
N VAL A 36 5.71 -22.57 20.31
CA VAL A 36 4.93 -22.97 21.49
C VAL A 36 5.41 -24.28 22.09
N GLY A 37 6.20 -25.06 21.35
CA GLY A 37 6.69 -26.37 21.75
C GLY A 37 5.62 -27.47 21.68
N CYS A 38 4.67 -27.38 20.74
CA CYS A 38 3.63 -28.40 20.56
C CYS A 38 3.91 -29.33 19.37
N THR A 39 3.34 -30.53 19.44
CA THR A 39 3.38 -31.53 18.36
C THR A 39 2.41 -31.17 17.24
N PRO A 40 2.58 -31.71 16.02
CA PRO A 40 1.62 -31.54 14.94
C PRO A 40 0.20 -32.00 15.31
N GLU A 41 0.06 -33.13 16.00
CA GLU A 41 -1.24 -33.67 16.41
C GLU A 41 -1.95 -32.76 17.42
N GLU A 42 -1.21 -32.18 18.36
CA GLU A 42 -1.73 -31.18 19.30
C GLU A 42 -2.14 -29.90 18.55
N TYR A 43 -1.28 -29.40 17.67
CA TYR A 43 -1.54 -28.21 16.87
C TYR A 43 -2.83 -28.35 16.05
N TRP A 44 -3.01 -29.47 15.34
CA TRP A 44 -4.17 -29.68 14.48
C TRP A 44 -5.46 -30.03 15.23
N ARG A 45 -5.37 -30.36 16.53
CA ARG A 45 -6.55 -30.51 17.40
C ARG A 45 -7.16 -29.16 17.77
N ASP A 46 -6.34 -28.13 17.96
CA ASP A 46 -6.79 -26.75 18.23
C ASP A 46 -5.82 -25.70 17.65
N PRO A 47 -5.85 -25.47 16.32
CA PRO A 47 -4.88 -24.61 15.67
C PRO A 47 -5.01 -23.14 16.10
N LEU A 48 -6.21 -22.70 16.49
CA LEU A 48 -6.43 -21.32 16.91
C LEU A 48 -5.72 -21.03 18.24
N HIS A 49 -5.81 -21.94 19.21
CA HIS A 49 -5.09 -21.82 20.49
C HIS A 49 -3.59 -21.68 20.28
N TYR A 50 -2.97 -22.57 19.50
CA TYR A 50 -1.52 -22.57 19.30
C TYR A 50 -1.03 -21.41 18.44
N VAL A 51 -1.83 -20.90 17.49
CA VAL A 51 -1.52 -19.65 16.80
C VAL A 51 -1.49 -18.49 17.80
N ILE A 52 -2.48 -18.38 18.69
CA ILE A 52 -2.54 -17.31 19.70
C ILE A 52 -1.35 -17.41 20.67
N GLU A 53 -1.02 -18.60 21.17
CA GLU A 53 0.14 -18.81 22.04
C GLU A 53 1.47 -18.49 21.32
N ALA A 54 1.60 -18.83 20.03
CA ALA A 54 2.80 -18.49 19.26
C ALA A 54 2.96 -16.97 19.11
N HIS A 55 1.85 -16.25 18.92
CA HIS A 55 1.84 -14.79 18.85
C HIS A 55 2.17 -14.15 20.20
N ARG A 56 1.64 -14.70 21.31
CA ARG A 56 2.01 -14.28 22.68
C ARG A 56 3.48 -14.52 22.99
N ALA A 57 4.02 -15.68 22.62
CA ALA A 57 5.43 -16.03 22.82
C ALA A 57 6.36 -15.07 22.06
N LEU A 58 5.92 -14.58 20.90
CA LEU A 58 6.61 -13.54 20.12
C LEU A 58 6.41 -12.12 20.69
N GLY A 59 5.59 -11.94 21.74
CA GLY A 59 5.25 -10.62 22.29
C GLY A 59 4.41 -9.77 21.34
N VAL A 60 3.69 -10.41 20.41
CA VAL A 60 2.90 -9.72 19.39
C VAL A 60 1.42 -10.05 19.57
N ASP A 61 0.69 -9.17 20.24
CA ASP A 61 -0.76 -9.26 20.29
C ASP A 61 -1.34 -8.60 19.03
N GLY A 62 -2.05 -9.37 18.21
CA GLY A 62 -2.99 -8.77 17.27
C GLY A 62 -2.40 -7.94 16.11
N ILE A 63 -1.22 -8.31 15.59
CA ILE A 63 -0.72 -7.79 14.29
C ILE A 63 -1.80 -7.75 13.19
N PRO A 64 -2.82 -8.65 13.12
CA PRO A 64 -3.86 -8.53 12.11
C PRO A 64 -4.67 -7.24 12.20
N ILE A 65 -5.03 -6.73 13.38
CA ILE A 65 -6.03 -5.65 13.47
C ILE A 65 -5.44 -4.32 13.04
N ALA A 66 -4.30 -3.92 13.61
CA ALA A 66 -3.66 -2.66 13.23
C ALA A 66 -3.24 -2.67 11.76
N PHE A 67 -2.69 -3.79 11.29
CA PHE A 67 -2.35 -3.97 9.88
C PHE A 67 -3.60 -3.84 8.99
N ASN A 68 -4.62 -4.66 9.22
CA ASN A 68 -5.84 -4.66 8.42
C ASN A 68 -6.54 -3.31 8.44
N LEU A 69 -6.54 -2.63 9.59
CA LEU A 69 -7.13 -1.30 9.72
C LEU A 69 -6.34 -0.27 8.91
N VAL A 70 -5.02 -0.22 9.06
CA VAL A 70 -4.17 0.69 8.26
C VAL A 70 -4.32 0.40 6.77
N THR A 71 -4.33 -0.87 6.38
CA THR A 71 -4.55 -1.29 4.99
C THR A 71 -5.92 -0.86 4.50
N LEU A 72 -7.00 -1.14 5.23
CA LEU A 72 -8.36 -0.74 4.85
C LEU A 72 -8.49 0.79 4.73
N LEU A 73 -7.91 1.53 5.69
CA LEU A 73 -7.89 2.99 5.66
C LEU A 73 -7.08 3.52 4.47
N SER A 74 -5.96 2.91 4.13
CA SER A 74 -5.16 3.26 2.95
C SER A 74 -5.94 3.00 1.66
N PHE A 75 -6.72 1.92 1.60
CA PHE A 75 -7.61 1.62 0.47
C PHE A 75 -8.67 2.71 0.27
N ALA A 76 -9.42 3.03 1.33
CA ALA A 76 -10.41 4.09 1.30
C ALA A 76 -9.79 5.48 1.01
N ALA A 77 -8.65 5.79 1.63
CA ALA A 77 -7.93 7.06 1.42
C ALA A 77 -7.48 7.23 -0.03
N SER A 78 -7.03 6.15 -0.69
CA SER A 78 -6.67 6.20 -2.11
C SER A 78 -7.87 6.45 -3.00
N GLY A 79 -8.98 5.73 -2.77
CA GLY A 79 -10.20 5.95 -3.54
C GLY A 79 -10.69 7.40 -3.41
N PHE A 80 -10.65 7.94 -2.19
CA PHE A 80 -11.00 9.33 -1.93
C PHE A 80 -10.02 10.33 -2.58
N ALA A 81 -8.71 10.10 -2.50
CA ALA A 81 -7.71 10.95 -3.13
C ALA A 81 -7.87 10.99 -4.67
N ALA A 82 -8.13 9.83 -5.28
CA ALA A 82 -8.43 9.72 -6.70
C ALA A 82 -9.72 10.45 -7.06
N PHE A 83 -10.77 10.30 -6.24
CA PHE A 83 -12.01 11.06 -6.39
C PHE A 83 -11.73 12.57 -6.40
N LEU A 84 -10.97 13.10 -5.45
CA LEU A 84 -10.63 14.52 -5.40
C LEU A 84 -9.88 14.98 -6.65
N LEU A 85 -8.87 14.22 -7.07
CA LEU A 85 -8.07 14.52 -8.26
C LEU A 85 -8.93 14.54 -9.53
N VAL A 86 -9.71 13.48 -9.76
CA VAL A 86 -10.52 13.36 -10.98
C VAL A 86 -11.67 14.36 -10.97
N ARG A 87 -12.28 14.62 -9.81
CA ARG A 87 -13.33 15.63 -9.69
C ARG A 87 -12.81 17.03 -10.02
N TYR A 88 -11.56 17.32 -9.63
CA TYR A 88 -10.90 18.57 -9.95
C TYR A 88 -10.62 18.72 -11.45
N LEU A 89 -10.14 17.64 -12.08
CA LEU A 89 -9.77 17.60 -13.50
C LEU A 89 -10.98 17.66 -14.44
N THR A 90 -11.99 16.83 -14.19
CA THR A 90 -13.12 16.60 -15.13
C THR A 90 -14.32 17.47 -14.83
N ARG A 91 -14.42 17.98 -13.60
CA ARG A 91 -15.62 18.59 -13.04
C ARG A 91 -16.85 17.68 -12.98
N ASP A 92 -16.67 16.38 -13.16
CA ASP A 92 -17.73 15.36 -13.14
C ASP A 92 -17.64 14.51 -11.85
N THR A 93 -18.75 14.40 -11.12
CA THR A 93 -18.82 13.61 -9.87
C THR A 93 -18.92 12.11 -10.13
N GLY A 94 -19.62 11.69 -11.17
CA GLY A 94 -19.78 10.28 -11.52
C GLY A 94 -18.46 9.69 -12.00
N ALA A 95 -17.76 10.38 -12.90
CA ALA A 95 -16.43 9.96 -13.37
C ALA A 95 -15.43 9.87 -12.21
N ALA A 96 -15.48 10.83 -11.28
CA ALA A 96 -14.62 10.83 -10.09
C ALA A 96 -14.90 9.64 -9.16
N LEU A 97 -16.17 9.30 -8.95
CA LEU A 97 -16.56 8.17 -8.10
C LEU A 97 -16.11 6.84 -8.72
N VAL A 98 -16.32 6.67 -10.03
CA VAL A 98 -15.84 5.50 -10.77
C VAL A 98 -14.32 5.38 -10.69
N ALA A 99 -13.58 6.47 -10.89
CA ALA A 99 -12.13 6.46 -10.79
C ALA A 99 -11.62 6.10 -9.38
N GLY A 100 -12.29 6.61 -8.34
CA GLY A 100 -12.00 6.26 -6.95
C GLY A 100 -12.18 4.77 -6.67
N VAL A 101 -13.32 4.21 -7.06
CA VAL A 101 -13.63 2.77 -6.90
C VAL A 101 -12.64 1.89 -7.68
N ILE A 102 -12.30 2.28 -8.92
CA ILE A 102 -11.30 1.56 -9.71
C ILE A 102 -9.96 1.53 -8.99
N LEU A 103 -9.47 2.68 -8.49
CA LEU A 103 -8.18 2.73 -7.80
C LEU A 103 -8.17 1.88 -6.51
N GLU A 104 -9.27 1.90 -5.76
CA GLU A 104 -9.43 1.07 -4.57
C GLU A 104 -9.38 -0.44 -4.90
N ALA A 105 -10.05 -0.85 -5.99
CA ALA A 105 -10.18 -2.25 -6.39
C ALA A 105 -9.09 -2.76 -7.35
N LEU A 106 -8.00 -1.99 -7.58
CA LEU A 106 -6.96 -2.37 -8.54
C LEU A 106 -6.29 -3.71 -8.16
N PRO A 107 -6.31 -4.73 -9.05
CA PRO A 107 -5.67 -6.02 -8.78
C PRO A 107 -4.18 -5.90 -8.43
N PHE A 108 -3.49 -4.93 -9.05
CA PHE A 108 -2.10 -4.62 -8.76
C PHE A 108 -1.88 -4.30 -7.26
N ARG A 109 -2.82 -3.60 -6.62
CA ARG A 109 -2.70 -3.23 -5.22
C ARG A 109 -2.89 -4.43 -4.30
N VAL A 110 -3.91 -5.25 -4.57
CA VAL A 110 -4.17 -6.48 -3.83
C VAL A 110 -2.97 -7.43 -3.91
N TRP A 111 -2.37 -7.56 -5.10
CA TRP A 111 -1.19 -8.41 -5.31
C TRP A 111 0.06 -7.91 -4.57
N ASN A 112 0.14 -6.61 -4.28
CA ASN A 112 1.28 -5.98 -3.63
C ASN A 112 0.98 -5.49 -2.22
N ILE A 113 -0.07 -6.02 -1.57
CA ILE A 113 -0.50 -5.60 -0.23
C ILE A 113 0.58 -5.81 0.86
N THR A 114 1.50 -6.75 0.63
CA THR A 114 2.63 -7.03 1.52
C THR A 114 3.84 -6.10 1.26
N ARG A 115 3.81 -5.32 0.18
CA ARG A 115 4.85 -4.35 -0.16
C ARG A 115 4.38 -2.95 0.25
N TRP A 116 4.62 -2.59 1.50
CA TRP A 116 4.17 -1.31 2.08
C TRP A 116 4.50 -0.07 1.25
N HIS A 117 5.67 -0.01 0.62
CA HIS A 117 6.06 1.11 -0.25
C HIS A 117 5.19 1.24 -1.52
N VAL A 118 4.49 0.17 -1.92
CA VAL A 118 3.54 0.15 -3.06
C VAL A 118 2.14 0.56 -2.63
N SER A 119 1.84 0.55 -1.32
CA SER A 119 0.49 0.77 -0.79
C SER A 119 0.08 2.24 -0.67
N CYS A 120 1.00 3.19 -0.85
CA CYS A 120 0.76 4.64 -0.63
C CYS A 120 0.22 5.40 -1.84
N LEU A 121 -0.68 4.77 -2.63
CA LEU A 121 -1.25 5.37 -3.84
C LEU A 121 -2.06 6.66 -3.57
N GLU A 122 -2.63 6.77 -2.37
CA GLU A 122 -3.30 7.98 -1.89
C GLU A 122 -2.40 9.21 -1.94
N LEU A 123 -1.11 9.04 -1.63
CA LEU A 123 -0.16 10.14 -1.61
C LEU A 123 0.18 10.59 -3.03
N LEU A 124 0.25 9.68 -4.00
CA LEU A 124 0.47 10.02 -5.40
C LEU A 124 -0.69 10.86 -5.95
N ALA A 125 -1.92 10.41 -5.69
CA ALA A 125 -3.13 11.11 -6.12
C ALA A 125 -3.26 12.49 -5.43
N LEU A 126 -3.01 12.56 -4.12
CA LEU A 126 -3.02 13.83 -3.38
C LEU A 126 -1.91 14.78 -3.84
N LEU A 127 -0.71 14.26 -4.11
CA LEU A 127 0.42 15.08 -4.56
C LEU A 127 0.10 15.74 -5.91
N LEU A 128 -0.43 14.97 -6.87
CA LEU A 128 -0.90 15.51 -8.15
C LEU A 128 -2.06 16.51 -7.97
N TYR A 129 -3.02 16.20 -7.10
CA TYR A 129 -4.14 17.09 -6.81
C TYR A 129 -3.66 18.44 -6.25
N PHE A 130 -2.82 18.43 -5.21
CA PHE A 130 -2.29 19.65 -4.63
C PHE A 130 -1.38 20.41 -5.60
N PHE A 131 -0.55 19.71 -6.36
CA PHE A 131 0.32 20.32 -7.36
C PHE A 131 -0.47 21.07 -8.43
N LEU A 132 -1.42 20.39 -9.08
CA LEU A 132 -2.24 20.98 -10.16
C LEU A 132 -3.03 22.18 -9.66
N ARG A 133 -3.58 22.06 -8.44
CA ARG A 133 -4.37 23.11 -7.83
C ARG A 133 -3.50 24.27 -7.37
N LEU A 134 -2.30 24.01 -6.85
CA LEU A 134 -1.31 25.03 -6.53
C LEU A 134 -0.89 25.81 -7.78
N ALA A 135 -0.60 25.11 -8.87
CA ALA A 135 -0.18 25.73 -10.14
C ALA A 135 -1.25 26.65 -10.74
N ARG A 136 -2.54 26.36 -10.51
CA ARG A 136 -3.67 27.14 -11.08
C ARG A 136 -4.23 28.20 -10.14
N GLU A 137 -4.26 27.94 -8.84
CA GLU A 137 -4.96 28.78 -7.85
C GLU A 137 -4.01 29.51 -6.90
N GLY A 138 -2.74 29.09 -6.76
CA GLY A 138 -1.74 29.79 -5.95
C GLY A 138 -2.03 29.86 -4.45
N SER A 139 -2.79 28.92 -3.87
CA SER A 139 -3.21 29.01 -2.46
C SER A 139 -2.18 28.46 -1.46
N ARG A 140 -1.94 29.18 -0.34
CA ARG A 140 -1.08 28.72 0.77
C ARG A 140 -1.50 27.38 1.36
N ARG A 141 -2.81 27.08 1.37
CA ARG A 141 -3.31 25.77 1.82
C ARG A 141 -2.83 24.64 0.91
N MET A 142 -2.73 24.89 -0.40
CA MET A 142 -2.25 23.91 -1.36
C MET A 142 -0.74 23.72 -1.26
N VAL A 143 0.03 24.78 -0.96
CA VAL A 143 1.47 24.67 -0.65
C VAL A 143 1.69 23.75 0.55
N ILE A 144 0.96 23.96 1.63
CA ILE A 144 1.07 23.12 2.84
C ILE A 144 0.66 21.67 2.52
N GLY A 145 -0.48 21.48 1.85
CA GLY A 145 -0.93 20.14 1.44
C GLY A 145 0.09 19.40 0.58
N PHE A 146 0.67 20.08 -0.41
CA PHE A 146 1.73 19.56 -1.26
C PHE A 146 2.97 19.18 -0.45
N ALA A 147 3.47 20.09 0.38
CA ALA A 147 4.70 19.88 1.17
C ALA A 147 4.57 18.73 2.17
N VAL A 148 3.42 18.63 2.86
CA VAL A 148 3.13 17.52 3.79
C VAL A 148 3.05 16.21 3.03
N THR A 149 2.28 16.16 1.94
CA THR A 149 2.11 14.95 1.14
C THR A 149 3.45 14.47 0.55
N ALA A 150 4.25 15.39 0.02
CA ALA A 150 5.57 15.10 -0.53
C ALA A 150 6.54 14.56 0.55
N SER A 151 6.54 15.17 1.74
CA SER A 151 7.38 14.73 2.86
C SER A 151 7.02 13.33 3.34
N VAL A 152 5.71 13.05 3.48
CA VAL A 152 5.24 11.72 3.87
C VAL A 152 5.55 10.69 2.79
N LEU A 153 5.37 11.02 1.51
CA LEU A 153 5.73 10.12 0.42
C LEU A 153 7.24 9.83 0.40
N ALA A 154 8.09 10.85 0.61
CA ALA A 154 9.54 10.69 0.68
C ALA A 154 9.97 9.78 1.83
N TYR A 155 9.29 9.86 2.97
CA TYR A 155 9.53 8.97 4.10
C TYR A 155 9.10 7.52 3.82
N LEU A 156 7.91 7.33 3.24
CA LEU A 156 7.34 5.98 3.04
C LEU A 156 7.90 5.26 1.80
N SER A 157 8.19 5.99 0.73
CA SER A 157 8.63 5.44 -0.54
C SER A 157 9.51 6.44 -1.31
N PRO A 158 10.84 6.45 -1.03
CA PRO A 158 11.78 7.29 -1.77
C PRO A 158 11.73 7.08 -3.29
N ASN A 159 11.48 5.85 -3.74
CA ASN A 159 11.34 5.52 -5.16
C ASN A 159 10.17 6.25 -5.80
N TYR A 160 8.97 6.19 -5.19
CA TYR A 160 7.81 6.91 -5.71
C TYR A 160 7.95 8.43 -5.61
N THR A 161 8.66 8.94 -4.61
CA THR A 161 9.01 10.35 -4.58
C THR A 161 9.89 10.75 -5.75
N ALA A 162 10.89 9.94 -6.10
CA ALA A 162 11.73 10.20 -7.27
C ALA A 162 10.90 10.14 -8.57
N ASP A 163 10.06 9.13 -8.72
CA ASP A 163 9.17 8.98 -9.88
C ASP A 163 8.21 10.17 -10.02
N MET A 164 7.63 10.64 -8.90
CA MET A 164 6.76 11.81 -8.92
C MET A 164 7.52 13.11 -9.14
N ALA A 165 8.69 13.28 -8.56
CA ALA A 165 9.51 14.46 -8.81
C ALA A 165 9.83 14.57 -10.32
N LEU A 166 10.17 13.44 -10.97
CA LEU A 166 10.37 13.38 -12.40
C LEU A 166 9.08 13.72 -13.17
N ALA A 167 7.95 13.09 -12.83
CA ALA A 167 6.67 13.36 -13.48
C ALA A 167 6.26 14.84 -13.37
N LEU A 168 6.42 15.44 -12.19
CA LEU A 168 6.11 16.85 -11.95
C LEU A 168 7.08 17.79 -12.66
N ALA A 169 8.37 17.46 -12.72
CA ALA A 169 9.38 18.22 -13.46
C ALA A 169 9.10 18.22 -14.97
N LEU A 170 8.47 17.17 -15.50
CA LEU A 170 8.03 17.10 -16.90
C LEU A 170 6.68 17.81 -17.11
N LEU A 171 5.76 17.68 -16.17
CA LEU A 171 4.43 18.26 -16.27
C LEU A 171 4.45 19.79 -16.12
N PHE A 172 5.28 20.33 -15.23
CA PHE A 172 5.33 21.75 -14.94
C PHE A 172 5.67 22.62 -16.17
N PRO A 173 6.73 22.34 -16.95
CA PRO A 173 7.00 23.07 -18.19
C PRO A 173 5.87 22.95 -19.22
N LEU A 174 5.26 21.77 -19.34
CA LEU A 174 4.14 21.56 -20.25
C LEU A 174 2.96 22.48 -19.90
N MET A 175 2.62 22.56 -18.61
CA MET A 175 1.57 23.48 -18.13
C MET A 175 1.92 24.94 -18.43
N LEU A 176 3.18 25.35 -18.21
CA LEU A 176 3.63 26.71 -18.53
C LEU A 176 3.60 27.02 -20.03
N ILE A 177 3.60 26.02 -20.91
CA ILE A 177 3.48 26.21 -22.36
C ILE A 177 2.00 26.27 -22.76
N THR A 178 1.17 25.38 -22.23
CA THR A 178 -0.24 25.27 -22.63
C THR A 178 -1.11 26.38 -22.04
N ASP A 179 -0.80 26.86 -20.84
CA ASP A 179 -1.61 27.87 -20.13
C ASP A 179 -1.09 29.31 -20.30
N ARG A 180 -0.19 29.58 -21.27
CA ARG A 180 0.38 30.92 -21.54
C ARG A 180 -0.66 32.03 -21.78
N GLY A 181 -1.91 31.70 -22.09
CA GLY A 181 -3.00 32.67 -22.28
C GLY A 181 -3.85 32.98 -21.05
N LYS A 182 -3.59 32.38 -19.87
CA LYS A 182 -4.41 32.54 -18.66
C LYS A 182 -3.64 32.95 -17.40
N ILE A 183 -2.32 33.11 -17.49
CA ILE A 183 -1.42 33.33 -16.34
C ILE A 183 -0.73 34.72 -16.38
N ILE A 184 -1.08 35.58 -17.34
CA ILE A 184 -0.68 37.00 -17.37
C ILE A 184 -1.92 37.87 -17.22
#